data_AF-A0AAE3MKX4-F1
#
_entry.id   AF-A0AAE3MKX4-F1
#
_cell.length_a   1.000
_cell.length_b   1.000
_cell.length_c   1.000
_cell.angle_alpha   90.00
_cell.angle_beta   90.00
_cell.angle_gamma   90.00
#
_symmetry.space_group_name_H-M   'P 1'
#
loop_
_entity.id
_entity.type
_entity.pdbx_description
1 polymer ?
#
loop_
_entity_poly.entity_id
_entity_poly.type
_entity_poly.pdbx_seq_one_letter_code
_entity_poly.pdbx_strand_id
1 'polypeptide(L)'
;MEAYANALLYAIPFFVILLLVEILYGHFVKRQKYTVMDTVSSLSSGLTNIIKDSLGLGLILVSYPYLVEHFAVMQIEATWLVWFVAFIAMDFAGYWNHRLSHHINIFWNQHVIHHSSEEFNLACALRQSISNLIGYFPIMLLPAALLGVPPQVIAILAPIHLFGQFWYHTQHIGKMGILEYVIVTPSQHRVHHAINPEYIDKNLGQILCVWDRMFGTFQKELDEVPPQYGVLKPARTWNPIIINFQHLWRLVQDAWRANNYWDKLRIWFMPTGWRPADVARKYPREIIQDVYHFERYKTAASNSLKAYAVFQMLFTLLLLLFMFYNYSAIGFDGLMLFGAFVFVGIYGYTTLMDRGKSAVWIETLRGVGGVALIWVTGDWFGLNELLPWGSFMVALYFIATILGAHYFTYIDKPLKHLTLSQ
;
A
#
# COMPACT_ATOMS: atom_id res chain seq x y z
N MET A 1 0.07 15.69 -13.00
CA MET A 1 -0.33 15.32 -11.63
C MET A 1 -1.75 15.75 -11.29
N GLU A 2 -2.20 16.92 -11.75
CA GLU A 2 -3.58 17.39 -11.55
C GLU A 2 -4.67 16.41 -12.02
N ALA A 3 -4.58 15.87 -13.24
CA ALA A 3 -5.54 14.87 -13.72
C ALA A 3 -5.63 13.62 -12.82
N TYR A 4 -4.50 13.20 -12.24
CA TYR A 4 -4.45 12.10 -11.28
C TYR A 4 -5.11 12.51 -9.94
N ALA A 5 -4.84 13.71 -9.42
CA ALA A 5 -5.49 14.23 -8.22
C ALA A 5 -7.02 14.33 -8.40
N ASN A 6 -7.49 14.78 -9.57
CA ASN A 6 -8.92 14.84 -9.89
C ASN A 6 -9.54 13.44 -9.96
N ALA A 7 -8.86 12.46 -10.54
CA ALA A 7 -9.34 11.08 -10.55
C ALA A 7 -9.50 10.51 -9.12
N LEU A 8 -8.57 10.85 -8.21
CA LEU A 8 -8.62 10.42 -6.81
C LEU A 8 -9.84 10.97 -6.05
N LEU A 9 -10.32 12.18 -6.39
CA LEU A 9 -11.54 12.74 -5.78
C LEU A 9 -12.78 11.87 -6.02
N TYR A 10 -12.80 11.08 -7.09
CA TYR A 10 -13.89 10.14 -7.38
C TYR A 10 -13.57 8.71 -6.91
N ALA A 11 -12.34 8.26 -7.13
CA ALA A 11 -11.92 6.90 -6.77
C ALA A 11 -11.96 6.65 -5.27
N ILE A 12 -11.53 7.62 -4.46
CA ILE A 12 -11.47 7.46 -2.99
C ILE A 12 -12.87 7.28 -2.38
N PRO A 13 -13.87 8.16 -2.62
CA PRO A 13 -15.22 7.92 -2.12
C PRO A 13 -15.80 6.59 -2.60
N PHE A 14 -15.56 6.20 -3.84
CA PHE A 14 -16.03 4.92 -4.38
C PHE A 14 -15.47 3.73 -3.59
N PHE A 15 -14.15 3.68 -3.35
CA PHE A 15 -13.54 2.61 -2.56
C PHE A 15 -13.96 2.64 -1.09
N VAL A 16 -14.15 3.82 -0.50
CA VAL A 16 -14.66 3.95 0.87
C VAL A 16 -16.08 3.37 0.96
N ILE A 17 -16.95 3.64 -0.01
CA ILE A 17 -18.30 3.07 -0.05
C ILE A 17 -18.24 1.54 -0.14
N LEU A 18 -17.43 0.99 -1.06
CA LEU A 18 -17.29 -0.46 -1.20
C LEU A 18 -16.76 -1.12 0.08
N LEU A 19 -15.77 -0.50 0.73
CA LEU A 19 -15.25 -0.99 2.00
C LEU A 19 -16.33 -0.96 3.10
N LEU A 20 -17.11 0.11 3.21
CA LEU A 20 -18.21 0.20 4.17
C LEU A 20 -19.28 -0.87 3.90
N VAL A 21 -19.60 -1.12 2.63
CA VAL A 21 -20.53 -2.20 2.23
C VAL A 21 -19.99 -3.56 2.68
N GLU A 22 -18.70 -3.85 2.46
CA GLU A 22 -18.10 -5.12 2.88
C GLU A 22 -18.11 -5.27 4.42
N ILE A 23 -17.74 -4.21 5.15
CA ILE A 23 -17.76 -4.17 6.62
C ILE A 23 -19.18 -4.41 7.15
N LEU A 24 -20.18 -3.73 6.59
CA LEU A 24 -21.59 -3.87 6.98
C LEU A 24 -22.11 -5.28 6.67
N TYR A 25 -21.82 -5.79 5.47
CA TYR A 25 -22.18 -7.14 5.09
C TYR A 25 -21.58 -8.18 6.05
N GLY A 26 -20.28 -8.10 6.32
CA GLY A 26 -19.56 -8.97 7.26
C GLY A 26 -20.14 -8.93 8.68
N HIS A 27 -20.58 -7.76 9.15
CA HIS A 27 -21.30 -7.60 10.41
C HIS A 27 -22.66 -8.32 10.40
N PHE A 28 -23.50 -8.08 9.39
CA PHE A 28 -24.84 -8.67 9.30
C PHE A 28 -24.81 -10.20 9.16
N VAL A 29 -23.86 -10.74 8.40
CA VAL A 29 -23.71 -12.20 8.24
C VAL A 29 -22.89 -12.85 9.35
N LYS A 30 -22.47 -12.09 10.38
CA LYS A 30 -21.69 -12.54 11.54
C LYS A 30 -20.38 -13.26 11.16
N ARG A 31 -19.74 -12.82 10.07
CA ARG A 31 -18.44 -13.34 9.59
C ARG A 31 -17.41 -12.22 9.45
N GLN A 32 -17.42 -11.27 10.40
CA GLN A 32 -16.49 -10.15 10.37
C GLN A 32 -15.07 -10.61 10.73
N LYS A 33 -14.12 -10.37 9.83
CA LYS A 33 -12.71 -10.77 9.98
C LYS A 33 -11.74 -9.58 10.03
N TYR A 34 -12.27 -8.37 10.27
CA TYR A 34 -11.50 -7.14 10.36
C TYR A 34 -11.12 -6.83 11.79
N THR A 35 -9.93 -6.29 11.97
CA THR A 35 -9.55 -5.53 13.14
C THR A 35 -9.41 -4.05 12.78
N VAL A 36 -9.93 -3.19 13.66
CA VAL A 36 -9.89 -1.73 13.44
C VAL A 36 -8.47 -1.23 13.17
N MET A 37 -7.47 -1.77 13.88
CA MET A 37 -6.08 -1.34 13.70
C MET A 37 -5.50 -1.76 12.37
N ASP A 38 -5.78 -2.97 11.88
CA ASP A 38 -5.32 -3.40 10.56
C ASP A 38 -6.02 -2.62 9.44
N THR A 39 -7.33 -2.38 9.56
CA THR A 39 -8.08 -1.54 8.61
C THR A 39 -7.51 -0.12 8.56
N VAL A 40 -7.28 0.51 9.72
CA VAL A 40 -6.68 1.85 9.77
C VAL A 40 -5.28 1.82 9.16
N SER A 41 -4.42 0.88 9.53
CA SER A 41 -3.07 0.72 8.95
C SER A 41 -3.10 0.58 7.43
N SER A 42 -4.03 -0.22 6.91
CA SER A 42 -4.20 -0.47 5.48
C SER A 42 -4.66 0.78 4.72
N LEU A 43 -5.65 1.50 5.27
CA LEU A 43 -6.11 2.77 4.70
C LEU A 43 -5.03 3.84 4.76
N SER A 44 -4.34 3.97 5.90
CA SER A 44 -3.19 4.86 6.08
C SER A 44 -2.08 4.58 5.07
N SER A 45 -1.83 3.32 4.73
CA SER A 45 -0.89 2.93 3.67
C SER A 45 -1.31 3.53 2.33
N GLY A 46 -2.58 3.37 1.95
CA GLY A 46 -3.13 3.96 0.74
C GLY A 46 -2.98 5.48 0.72
N LEU A 47 -3.29 6.14 1.85
CA LEU A 47 -3.12 7.59 2.01
C LEU A 47 -1.65 8.02 1.84
N THR A 48 -0.67 7.28 2.37
CA THR A 48 0.75 7.60 2.15
C THR A 48 1.18 7.41 0.71
N ASN A 49 0.68 6.38 0.02
CA ASN A 49 0.98 6.14 -1.38
C ASN A 49 0.42 7.26 -2.27
N ILE A 50 -0.85 7.65 -2.12
CA ILE A 50 -1.42 8.72 -2.94
C ILE A 50 -0.77 10.08 -2.67
N ILE A 51 -0.27 10.36 -1.45
CA ILE A 51 0.56 11.55 -1.19
C ILE A 51 1.83 11.48 -2.03
N LYS A 52 2.59 10.39 -1.90
CA LYS A 52 3.85 10.20 -2.60
C LYS A 52 3.69 10.26 -4.11
N ASP A 53 2.66 9.60 -4.65
CA ASP A 53 2.39 9.55 -6.07
C ASP A 53 1.87 10.89 -6.56
N SER A 54 0.91 11.54 -5.89
CA SER A 54 0.40 12.86 -6.33
C SER A 54 1.46 13.95 -6.30
N LEU A 55 2.43 13.90 -5.38
CA LEU A 55 3.55 14.84 -5.34
C LEU A 55 4.67 14.52 -6.35
N GLY A 56 4.58 13.39 -7.06
CA GLY A 56 5.58 13.01 -8.06
C GLY A 56 6.94 12.66 -7.45
N LEU A 57 6.99 12.15 -6.21
CA LEU A 57 8.26 11.89 -5.50
C LEU A 57 9.01 10.63 -5.98
N GLY A 58 8.49 9.94 -6.99
CA GLY A 58 9.16 8.81 -7.64
C GLY A 58 9.97 9.26 -8.86
N LEU A 59 11.19 8.74 -9.00
CA LEU A 59 11.99 8.89 -10.22
C LEU A 59 11.54 7.83 -11.24
N ILE A 60 10.89 8.26 -12.31
CA ILE A 60 10.61 7.41 -13.48
C ILE A 60 11.88 7.38 -14.32
N LEU A 61 12.54 6.22 -14.44
CA LEU A 61 13.81 6.09 -15.17
C LEU A 61 13.64 6.47 -16.65
N VAL A 62 12.58 5.95 -17.25
CA VAL A 62 12.21 6.21 -18.65
C VAL A 62 10.69 6.24 -18.72
N SER A 63 10.11 7.30 -19.27
CA SER A 63 8.66 7.44 -19.42
C SER A 63 8.16 6.70 -20.67
N TYR A 64 6.91 6.27 -20.68
CA TYR A 64 6.33 5.63 -21.87
C TYR A 64 6.31 6.57 -23.11
N PRO A 65 5.94 7.87 -23.00
CA PRO A 65 6.08 8.80 -24.12
C PRO A 65 7.49 8.89 -24.69
N TYR A 66 8.51 8.91 -23.82
CA TYR A 66 9.91 8.90 -24.25
C TYR A 66 10.26 7.64 -25.05
N LEU A 67 9.77 6.46 -24.62
CA LEU A 67 9.99 5.22 -25.35
C LEU A 67 9.39 5.27 -26.76
N VAL A 68 8.17 5.79 -26.89
CA VAL A 68 7.50 5.94 -28.19
C VAL A 68 8.27 6.94 -29.07
N GLU A 69 8.64 8.10 -28.53
CA GLU A 69 9.33 9.15 -29.27
C GLU A 69 10.68 8.69 -29.86
N HIS A 70 11.44 7.88 -29.11
CA HIS A 70 12.80 7.51 -29.50
C HIS A 70 12.94 6.10 -30.09
N PHE A 71 12.03 5.18 -29.81
CA PHE A 71 12.16 3.78 -30.25
C PHE A 71 11.05 3.29 -31.17
N ALA A 72 9.92 4.00 -31.32
CA ALA A 72 8.84 3.54 -32.18
C ALA A 72 9.33 3.37 -33.63
N VAL A 73 9.11 2.19 -34.21
CA VAL A 73 9.46 1.89 -35.61
C VAL A 73 8.30 2.14 -36.57
N MET A 74 7.09 2.33 -36.01
CA MET A 74 5.88 2.64 -36.74
C MET A 74 4.98 3.54 -35.89
N GLN A 75 3.97 4.14 -36.52
CA GLN A 75 2.93 4.91 -35.85
C GLN A 75 1.60 4.18 -36.05
N ILE A 76 0.82 4.02 -34.98
CA ILE A 76 -0.49 3.36 -35.03
C ILE A 76 -1.55 4.30 -34.44
N GLU A 77 -2.69 4.40 -35.11
CA GLU A 77 -3.85 5.14 -34.61
C GLU A 77 -4.57 4.37 -33.49
N ALA A 78 -5.17 5.08 -32.53
CA ALA A 78 -5.88 4.50 -31.39
C ALA A 78 -7.24 3.88 -31.76
N THR A 79 -7.23 2.84 -32.60
CA THR A 79 -8.41 2.05 -32.96
C THR A 79 -8.85 1.13 -31.81
N TRP A 80 -10.10 0.64 -31.84
CA TRP A 80 -10.61 -0.30 -30.82
C TRP A 80 -9.73 -1.56 -30.69
N LEU A 81 -9.12 -2.03 -31.78
CA LEU A 81 -8.22 -3.17 -31.77
C LEU A 81 -6.92 -2.85 -31.02
N VAL A 82 -6.39 -1.64 -31.17
CA VAL A 82 -5.20 -1.18 -30.42
C VAL A 82 -5.50 -1.08 -28.94
N TRP A 83 -6.68 -0.57 -28.55
CA TRP A 83 -7.11 -0.58 -27.16
C TRP A 83 -7.16 -1.99 -26.58
N PHE A 84 -7.78 -2.93 -27.30
CA PHE A 84 -7.88 -4.32 -26.88
C PHE A 84 -6.50 -5.00 -26.76
N VAL A 85 -5.66 -4.89 -27.79
CA VAL A 85 -4.32 -5.49 -27.78
C VAL A 85 -3.42 -4.84 -26.72
N ALA A 86 -3.48 -3.52 -26.56
CA ALA A 86 -2.74 -2.81 -25.52
C ALA A 86 -3.18 -3.24 -24.12
N PHE A 87 -4.48 -3.46 -23.90
CA PHE A 87 -4.99 -4.01 -22.65
C PHE A 87 -4.37 -5.38 -22.35
N ILE A 88 -4.39 -6.31 -23.30
CA ILE A 88 -3.79 -7.64 -23.13
C ILE A 88 -2.27 -7.55 -22.90
N ALA A 89 -1.57 -6.68 -23.65
CA ALA A 89 -0.13 -6.49 -23.50
C ALA A 89 0.24 -5.87 -22.13
N MET A 90 -0.56 -4.92 -21.64
CA MET A 90 -0.38 -4.33 -20.32
C MET A 90 -0.63 -5.34 -19.20
N ASP A 91 -1.68 -6.15 -19.29
CA ASP A 91 -1.96 -7.20 -18.32
C ASP A 91 -0.85 -8.27 -18.30
N PHE A 92 -0.32 -8.63 -19.48
CA PHE A 92 0.85 -9.52 -19.60
C PHE A 92 2.12 -8.92 -18.98
N ALA A 93 2.43 -7.66 -19.25
CA ALA A 93 3.54 -6.95 -18.63
C ALA A 93 3.35 -6.86 -17.10
N GLY A 94 2.11 -6.66 -16.66
CA GLY A 94 1.66 -6.70 -15.27
C GLY A 94 1.97 -8.03 -14.60
N TYR A 95 1.61 -9.15 -15.24
CA TYR A 95 1.92 -10.50 -14.75
C TYR A 95 3.44 -10.69 -14.52
N TRP A 96 4.28 -10.30 -15.48
CA TRP A 96 5.73 -10.44 -15.33
C TRP A 96 6.30 -9.51 -14.26
N ASN A 97 5.82 -8.27 -14.18
CA ASN A 97 6.20 -7.35 -13.12
C ASN A 97 5.83 -7.89 -11.74
N HIS A 98 4.64 -8.48 -11.62
CA HIS A 98 4.16 -9.08 -10.39
C HIS A 98 5.00 -10.31 -10.01
N ARG A 99 5.32 -11.18 -10.99
CA ARG A 99 6.20 -12.32 -10.81
C ARG A 99 7.62 -11.94 -10.39
N LEU A 100 8.21 -10.91 -11.02
CA LEU A 100 9.50 -10.37 -10.59
C LEU A 100 9.44 -9.83 -9.17
N SER A 101 8.32 -9.20 -8.80
CA SER A 101 8.09 -8.68 -7.44
C SER A 101 8.01 -9.78 -6.40
N HIS A 102 7.46 -10.95 -6.71
CA HIS A 102 7.45 -12.08 -5.78
C HIS A 102 8.79 -12.81 -5.70
N HIS A 103 9.54 -12.88 -6.80
CA HIS A 103 10.75 -13.69 -6.85
C HIS A 103 12.07 -12.95 -6.62
N ILE A 104 12.17 -11.62 -6.68
CA ILE A 104 13.45 -10.90 -6.56
C ILE A 104 13.41 -9.90 -5.41
N ASN A 105 14.41 -9.95 -4.52
CA ASN A 105 14.48 -9.15 -3.29
C ASN A 105 14.21 -7.64 -3.49
N ILE A 106 14.83 -6.99 -4.49
CA ILE A 106 14.64 -5.55 -4.71
C ILE A 106 13.21 -5.20 -5.15
N PHE A 107 12.57 -6.06 -5.94
CA PHE A 107 11.20 -5.85 -6.41
C PHE A 107 10.18 -6.26 -5.35
N TRP A 108 10.47 -7.29 -4.55
CA TRP A 108 9.66 -7.66 -3.39
C TRP A 108 9.56 -6.51 -2.39
N ASN A 109 10.61 -5.70 -2.22
CA ASN A 109 10.52 -4.51 -1.38
C ASN A 109 9.39 -3.54 -1.78
N GLN A 110 9.08 -3.48 -3.07
CA GLN A 110 8.02 -2.61 -3.62
C GLN A 110 6.63 -3.22 -3.50
N HIS A 111 6.53 -4.48 -3.07
CA HIS A 111 5.28 -5.23 -3.08
C HIS A 111 4.92 -5.85 -1.73
N VAL A 112 5.91 -6.12 -0.86
CA VAL A 112 5.73 -6.77 0.45
C VAL A 112 4.69 -6.11 1.35
N ILE A 113 4.51 -4.78 1.27
CA ILE A 113 3.48 -4.10 2.06
C ILE A 113 2.07 -4.53 1.66
N HIS A 114 1.84 -4.82 0.38
CA HIS A 114 0.55 -5.33 -0.11
C HIS A 114 0.15 -6.64 0.59
N HIS A 115 1.13 -7.53 0.80
CA HIS A 115 0.95 -8.79 1.50
C HIS A 115 1.06 -8.69 3.03
N SER A 116 1.44 -7.53 3.57
CA SER A 116 1.80 -7.42 4.99
C SER A 116 0.63 -7.52 5.97
N SER A 117 -0.62 -7.37 5.51
CA SER A 117 -1.79 -7.56 6.37
C SER A 117 -1.94 -9.04 6.71
N GLU A 118 -2.17 -9.32 8.00
CA GLU A 118 -2.50 -10.66 8.49
C GLU A 118 -4.01 -10.95 8.36
N GLU A 119 -4.75 -10.03 7.73
CA GLU A 119 -6.16 -10.12 7.36
C GLU A 119 -6.31 -9.99 5.83
N PHE A 120 -7.46 -10.38 5.30
CA PHE A 120 -7.73 -10.28 3.86
C PHE A 120 -9.13 -9.73 3.61
N ASN A 121 -9.19 -8.51 3.08
CA ASN A 121 -10.41 -7.73 2.87
C ASN A 121 -10.13 -6.52 1.97
N LEU A 122 -11.15 -5.74 1.59
CA LEU A 122 -10.97 -4.63 0.65
C LEU A 122 -10.01 -3.54 1.15
N ALA A 123 -9.83 -3.38 2.46
CA ALA A 123 -8.85 -2.42 2.97
C ALA A 123 -7.42 -2.88 2.64
N CYS A 124 -7.13 -4.18 2.66
CA CYS A 124 -5.79 -4.68 2.34
C CYS A 124 -5.39 -4.39 0.88
N ALA A 125 -6.35 -4.28 -0.04
CA ALA A 125 -6.10 -3.83 -1.42
C ALA A 125 -5.42 -2.45 -1.48
N LEU A 126 -5.66 -1.60 -0.48
CA LEU A 126 -5.14 -0.24 -0.40
C LEU A 126 -3.75 -0.17 0.26
N ARG A 127 -3.16 -1.31 0.66
CA ARG A 127 -1.75 -1.39 1.08
C ARG A 127 -0.82 -1.24 -0.12
N GLN A 128 -0.62 0.01 -0.53
CA GLN A 128 0.22 0.39 -1.65
C GLN A 128 1.60 0.89 -1.20
N SER A 129 2.60 0.67 -2.04
CA SER A 129 4.00 0.97 -1.72
C SER A 129 4.34 2.45 -1.87
N ILE A 130 5.18 2.94 -0.95
CA ILE A 130 5.94 4.20 -1.08
C ILE A 130 7.43 3.96 -1.29
N SER A 131 7.88 2.70 -1.23
CA SER A 131 9.28 2.32 -1.42
C SER A 131 9.64 2.11 -2.91
N ASN A 132 8.65 2.15 -3.80
CA ASN A 132 8.80 2.16 -5.26
C ASN A 132 9.26 3.53 -5.80
N LEU A 133 10.40 4.02 -5.31
CA LEU A 133 10.97 5.32 -5.69
C LEU A 133 11.58 5.32 -7.11
N ILE A 134 11.84 4.15 -7.67
CA ILE A 134 12.39 4.00 -9.02
C ILE A 134 11.34 3.30 -9.90
N GLY A 135 10.70 4.08 -10.78
CA GLY A 135 9.71 3.59 -11.74
C GLY A 135 10.38 2.99 -12.98
N TYR A 136 10.24 1.69 -13.17
CA TYR A 136 10.79 0.94 -14.32
C TYR A 136 9.72 0.28 -15.20
N PHE A 137 8.45 0.27 -14.78
CA PHE A 137 7.36 -0.40 -15.49
C PHE A 137 7.23 -0.02 -16.97
N PRO A 138 7.44 1.25 -17.41
CA PRO A 138 7.40 1.58 -18.83
C PRO A 138 8.36 0.76 -19.70
N ILE A 139 9.50 0.32 -19.16
CA ILE A 139 10.47 -0.53 -19.86
C ILE A 139 9.84 -1.89 -20.23
N MET A 140 8.94 -2.41 -19.38
CA MET A 140 8.20 -3.65 -19.67
C MET A 140 7.20 -3.48 -20.82
N LEU A 141 6.84 -2.24 -21.16
CA LEU A 141 5.98 -1.90 -22.28
C LEU A 141 6.77 -1.55 -23.55
N LEU A 142 8.09 -1.82 -23.60
CA LEU A 142 8.91 -1.59 -24.78
C LEU A 142 8.31 -2.20 -26.07
N PRO A 143 7.77 -3.43 -26.09
CA PRO A 143 7.13 -3.95 -27.30
C PRO A 143 5.95 -3.10 -27.80
N ALA A 144 5.12 -2.56 -26.89
CA ALA A 144 4.03 -1.66 -27.25
C ALA A 144 4.55 -0.31 -27.78
N ALA A 145 5.63 0.19 -27.17
CA ALA A 145 6.27 1.43 -27.62
C ALA A 145 6.93 1.29 -29.00
N LEU A 146 7.60 0.17 -29.27
CA LEU A 146 8.18 -0.14 -30.59
C LEU A 146 7.11 -0.15 -31.68
N LEU A 147 5.93 -0.72 -31.40
CA LEU A 147 4.78 -0.71 -32.30
C LEU A 147 4.07 0.65 -32.38
N GLY A 148 4.53 1.67 -31.66
CA GLY A 148 3.93 3.01 -31.72
C GLY A 148 2.53 3.10 -31.10
N VAL A 149 2.23 2.28 -30.08
CA VAL A 149 0.95 2.39 -29.36
C VAL A 149 0.86 3.78 -28.70
N PRO A 150 -0.18 4.59 -28.99
CA PRO A 150 -0.26 5.97 -28.54
C PRO A 150 -0.20 6.10 -27.01
N PRO A 151 0.58 7.07 -26.45
CA PRO A 151 0.70 7.24 -25.00
C PRO A 151 -0.63 7.43 -24.26
N GLN A 152 -1.62 8.05 -24.91
CA GLN A 152 -2.97 8.23 -24.36
C GLN A 152 -3.69 6.90 -24.07
N VAL A 153 -3.43 5.86 -24.87
CA VAL A 153 -4.01 4.52 -24.66
C VAL A 153 -3.48 3.95 -23.34
N ILE A 154 -2.16 3.99 -23.14
CA ILE A 154 -1.51 3.52 -21.91
C ILE A 154 -1.94 4.36 -20.70
N ALA A 155 -2.04 5.68 -20.85
CA ALA A 155 -2.43 6.59 -19.78
C ALA A 155 -3.84 6.30 -19.24
N ILE A 156 -4.78 5.88 -20.10
CA ILE A 156 -6.15 5.53 -19.71
C ILE A 156 -6.24 4.09 -19.20
N LEU A 157 -5.52 3.15 -19.82
CA LEU A 157 -5.52 1.75 -19.41
C LEU A 157 -4.80 1.50 -18.07
N ALA A 158 -3.81 2.31 -17.71
CA ALA A 158 -3.04 2.11 -16.49
C ALA A 158 -3.90 2.22 -15.21
N PRO A 159 -4.73 3.27 -15.01
CA PRO A 159 -5.69 3.31 -13.91
C PRO A 159 -6.69 2.15 -13.91
N ILE A 160 -7.15 1.68 -15.09
CA ILE A 160 -8.05 0.53 -15.19
C ILE A 160 -7.37 -0.73 -14.66
N HIS A 161 -6.12 -0.98 -15.02
CA HIS A 161 -5.34 -2.09 -14.48
C HIS A 161 -5.08 -1.95 -12.99
N LEU A 162 -4.82 -0.73 -12.50
CA LEU A 162 -4.60 -0.50 -11.07
C LEU A 162 -5.88 -0.75 -10.26
N PHE A 163 -6.99 -0.14 -10.65
CA PHE A 163 -8.24 -0.16 -9.88
C PHE A 163 -9.09 -1.39 -10.13
N GLY A 164 -8.98 -2.02 -11.31
CA GLY A 164 -9.69 -3.25 -11.66
C GLY A 164 -9.33 -4.44 -10.75
N GLN A 165 -8.24 -4.32 -9.99
CA GLN A 165 -7.76 -5.32 -9.04
C GLN A 165 -8.40 -5.19 -7.64
N PHE A 166 -9.07 -4.08 -7.35
CA PHE A 166 -9.58 -3.80 -5.99
C PHE A 166 -10.61 -4.83 -5.52
N TRP A 167 -11.60 -5.14 -6.36
CA TRP A 167 -12.83 -5.86 -5.96
C TRP A 167 -12.59 -7.29 -5.47
N TYR A 168 -11.53 -7.96 -5.92
CA TYR A 168 -11.29 -9.35 -5.59
C TYR A 168 -10.57 -9.56 -4.25
N HIS A 169 -10.28 -8.49 -3.51
CA HIS A 169 -9.73 -8.56 -2.15
C HIS A 169 -10.84 -8.82 -1.13
N THR A 170 -11.49 -9.98 -1.21
CA THR A 170 -12.57 -10.32 -0.27
C THR A 170 -12.59 -11.81 0.06
N GLN A 171 -13.05 -12.12 1.27
CA GLN A 171 -13.33 -13.50 1.69
C GLN A 171 -14.81 -13.86 1.54
N HIS A 172 -15.67 -12.93 1.14
CA HIS A 172 -17.12 -13.14 1.09
C HIS A 172 -17.59 -13.78 -0.22
N ILE A 173 -16.78 -13.72 -1.28
CA ILE A 173 -17.07 -14.35 -2.57
C ILE A 173 -16.29 -15.65 -2.68
N GLY A 174 -17.01 -16.77 -2.86
CA GLY A 174 -16.43 -18.10 -3.03
C GLY A 174 -15.80 -18.32 -4.42
N LYS A 175 -15.76 -19.58 -4.85
CA LYS A 175 -15.29 -19.95 -6.19
C LYS A 175 -16.30 -19.49 -7.26
N MET A 176 -15.81 -19.02 -8.41
CA MET A 176 -16.65 -18.44 -9.48
C MET A 176 -16.75 -19.30 -10.75
N GLY A 177 -16.36 -20.58 -10.68
CA GLY A 177 -16.54 -21.54 -11.76
C GLY A 177 -15.76 -21.17 -13.03
N ILE A 178 -16.45 -21.05 -14.16
CA ILE A 178 -15.82 -20.80 -15.48
C ILE A 178 -15.03 -19.48 -15.50
N LEU A 179 -15.42 -18.49 -14.70
CA LEU A 179 -14.72 -17.21 -14.64
C LEU A 179 -13.26 -17.35 -14.15
N GLU A 180 -12.96 -18.36 -13.32
CA GLU A 180 -11.60 -18.64 -12.79
C GLU A 180 -10.63 -19.18 -13.86
N TYR A 181 -11.07 -19.28 -15.11
CA TYR A 181 -10.22 -19.63 -16.26
C TYR A 181 -9.85 -18.41 -17.11
N VAL A 182 -10.53 -17.27 -16.93
CA VAL A 182 -10.34 -16.08 -17.75
C VAL A 182 -9.87 -14.90 -16.90
N ILE A 183 -10.61 -14.58 -15.84
CA ILE A 183 -10.32 -13.43 -14.96
C ILE A 183 -9.80 -13.89 -13.62
N VAL A 184 -9.01 -13.04 -12.96
CA VAL A 184 -8.63 -13.25 -11.55
C VAL A 184 -9.87 -13.05 -10.68
N THR A 185 -10.08 -13.97 -9.76
CA THR A 185 -11.25 -14.02 -8.88
C THR A 185 -10.84 -13.97 -7.40
N PRO A 186 -11.78 -13.68 -6.48
CA PRO A 186 -11.48 -13.61 -5.05
C PRO A 186 -10.84 -14.88 -4.48
N SER A 187 -11.24 -16.07 -4.95
CA SER A 187 -10.64 -17.34 -4.54
C SER A 187 -9.16 -17.45 -4.94
N GLN A 188 -8.85 -17.07 -6.18
CA GLN A 188 -7.49 -17.07 -6.70
C GLN A 188 -6.62 -16.04 -5.98
N HIS A 189 -7.18 -14.85 -5.68
CA HIS A 189 -6.44 -13.80 -5.00
C HIS A 189 -6.24 -14.09 -3.50
N ARG A 190 -7.15 -14.83 -2.85
CA ARG A 190 -6.92 -15.36 -1.49
C ARG A 190 -5.71 -16.29 -1.45
N VAL A 191 -5.58 -17.19 -2.42
CA VAL A 191 -4.41 -18.07 -2.56
C VAL A 191 -3.15 -17.23 -2.77
N HIS A 192 -3.21 -16.23 -3.65
CA HIS A 192 -2.09 -15.34 -3.91
C HIS A 192 -1.54 -14.65 -2.63
N HIS A 193 -2.44 -14.17 -1.77
CA HIS A 193 -2.06 -13.50 -0.53
C HIS A 193 -1.64 -14.45 0.60
N ALA A 194 -1.74 -15.77 0.39
CA ALA A 194 -1.53 -16.72 1.45
C ALA A 194 -0.05 -17.05 1.67
N ILE A 195 0.33 -17.26 2.93
CA ILE A 195 1.68 -17.69 3.34
C ILE A 195 1.81 -19.20 3.49
N ASN A 196 0.75 -19.96 3.19
CA ASN A 196 0.79 -21.42 3.22
C ASN A 196 1.82 -21.96 2.22
N PRO A 197 2.58 -23.01 2.55
CA PRO A 197 3.55 -23.62 1.63
C PRO A 197 2.97 -24.01 0.26
N GLU A 198 1.69 -24.40 0.21
CA GLU A 198 0.96 -24.76 -1.01
C GLU A 198 0.69 -23.56 -1.93
N TYR A 199 0.67 -22.35 -1.37
CA TYR A 199 0.13 -21.14 -2.00
C TYR A 199 1.17 -20.06 -2.28
N ILE A 200 2.36 -20.14 -1.67
CA ILE A 200 3.45 -19.19 -1.91
C ILE A 200 3.81 -19.11 -3.39
N ASP A 201 4.00 -17.87 -3.87
CA ASP A 201 4.36 -17.53 -5.25
C ASP A 201 3.37 -18.08 -6.30
N LYS A 202 2.06 -18.11 -5.98
CA LYS A 202 0.99 -18.53 -6.87
C LYS A 202 0.05 -17.39 -7.27
N ASN A 203 -0.67 -17.59 -8.38
CA ASN A 203 -1.71 -16.71 -8.90
C ASN A 203 -1.28 -15.24 -9.01
N LEU A 204 -0.36 -14.96 -9.92
CA LEU A 204 0.30 -13.67 -10.12
C LEU A 204 -0.37 -12.82 -11.22
N GLY A 205 -1.44 -13.29 -11.85
CA GLY A 205 -2.24 -12.50 -12.79
C GLY A 205 -2.82 -11.24 -12.14
N GLN A 206 -3.05 -10.20 -12.95
CA GLN A 206 -3.69 -8.96 -12.49
C GLN A 206 -5.19 -8.99 -12.77
N ILE A 207 -5.60 -8.80 -14.03
CA ILE A 207 -6.99 -8.93 -14.43
C ILE A 207 -7.24 -10.33 -15.00
N LEU A 208 -6.34 -10.86 -15.83
CA LEU A 208 -6.50 -12.17 -16.44
C LEU A 208 -5.66 -13.24 -15.73
N CYS A 209 -6.29 -14.36 -15.39
CA CYS A 209 -5.61 -15.51 -14.78
C CYS A 209 -5.04 -16.50 -15.82
N VAL A 210 -5.20 -16.21 -17.11
CA VAL A 210 -4.69 -17.05 -18.22
C VAL A 210 -3.17 -17.21 -18.15
N TRP A 211 -2.46 -16.15 -17.75
CA TRP A 211 -1.00 -16.15 -17.61
C TRP A 211 -0.52 -17.15 -16.56
N ASP A 212 -1.26 -17.28 -15.46
CA ASP A 212 -0.92 -18.23 -14.40
C ASP A 212 -0.93 -19.66 -14.88
N ARG A 213 -1.84 -20.00 -15.80
CA ARG A 213 -1.91 -21.33 -16.41
C ARG A 213 -0.80 -21.52 -17.43
N MET A 214 -0.59 -20.52 -18.28
CA MET A 214 0.44 -20.55 -19.33
C MET A 214 1.85 -20.71 -18.76
N PHE A 215 2.14 -20.07 -17.62
CA PHE A 215 3.47 -20.02 -17.02
C PHE A 215 3.62 -20.85 -15.74
N GLY A 216 2.61 -21.65 -15.39
CA GLY A 216 2.69 -22.65 -14.31
C GLY A 216 2.65 -22.08 -12.89
N THR A 217 2.07 -20.89 -12.70
CA THR A 217 1.89 -20.26 -11.37
C THR A 217 0.47 -20.40 -10.83
N PHE A 218 -0.45 -21.01 -11.57
CA PHE A 218 -1.81 -21.26 -11.10
C PHE A 218 -1.87 -22.26 -9.94
N GLN A 219 -2.63 -21.91 -8.92
CA GLN A 219 -3.00 -22.79 -7.81
C GLN A 219 -4.45 -22.52 -7.41
N LYS A 220 -5.26 -23.59 -7.34
CA LYS A 220 -6.64 -23.49 -6.85
C LYS A 220 -6.68 -23.34 -5.33
N GLU A 221 -7.69 -22.66 -4.81
CA GLU A 221 -8.01 -22.67 -3.38
C GLU A 221 -8.51 -24.06 -2.98
N LEU A 222 -7.80 -24.71 -2.06
CA LEU A 222 -8.15 -26.03 -1.52
C LEU A 222 -9.02 -25.86 -0.27
N ASP A 223 -10.08 -26.64 -0.18
CA ASP A 223 -11.04 -26.51 0.93
C ASP A 223 -10.41 -27.02 2.25
N GLU A 224 -9.55 -28.02 2.16
CA GLU A 224 -8.75 -28.63 3.22
C GLU A 224 -7.53 -27.81 3.67
N VAL A 225 -7.08 -26.81 2.89
CA VAL A 225 -5.93 -25.95 3.23
C VAL A 225 -6.40 -24.49 3.30
N PRO A 226 -6.99 -24.05 4.43
CA PRO A 226 -7.53 -22.70 4.53
C PRO A 226 -6.38 -21.66 4.47
N PRO A 227 -6.49 -20.63 3.61
CA PRO A 227 -5.49 -19.57 3.47
C PRO A 227 -5.19 -18.85 4.79
N GLN A 228 -3.90 -18.66 5.07
CA GLN A 228 -3.37 -17.84 6.15
C GLN A 228 -2.61 -16.66 5.55
N TYR A 229 -2.77 -15.46 6.10
CA TYR A 229 -2.29 -14.23 5.47
C TYR A 229 -1.16 -13.56 6.25
N GLY A 230 -0.51 -12.60 5.61
CA GLY A 230 0.62 -11.85 6.12
C GLY A 230 1.86 -12.12 5.29
N VAL A 231 3.01 -11.99 5.95
CA VAL A 231 4.31 -12.33 5.35
C VAL A 231 5.08 -13.22 6.32
N LEU A 232 5.88 -14.16 5.80
CA LEU A 232 6.66 -15.11 6.62
C LEU A 232 7.56 -14.43 7.66
N LYS A 233 7.92 -13.16 7.46
CA LYS A 233 8.57 -12.30 8.44
C LYS A 233 7.62 -11.16 8.82
N PRO A 234 6.70 -11.36 9.79
CA PRO A 234 5.64 -10.43 10.12
C PRO A 234 6.12 -8.99 10.30
N ALA A 235 5.26 -8.04 9.94
CA ALA A 235 5.55 -6.62 10.07
C ALA A 235 5.77 -6.21 11.53
N ARG A 236 4.93 -6.71 12.45
CA ARG A 236 4.94 -6.38 13.89
C ARG A 236 4.88 -4.87 14.16
N THR A 237 4.11 -4.15 13.36
CA THR A 237 3.84 -2.71 13.49
C THR A 237 2.60 -2.37 12.67
N TRP A 238 1.83 -1.37 13.11
CA TRP A 238 0.74 -0.77 12.32
C TRP A 238 1.20 0.39 11.44
N ASN A 239 2.45 0.85 11.56
CA ASN A 239 2.96 2.00 10.84
C ASN A 239 3.35 1.65 9.39
N PRO A 240 2.56 2.06 8.39
CA PRO A 240 2.75 1.64 7.00
C PRO A 240 4.06 2.16 6.40
N ILE A 241 4.58 3.28 6.91
CA ILE A 241 5.87 3.83 6.47
C ILE A 241 6.99 2.91 6.93
N ILE A 242 6.96 2.44 8.19
CA ILE A 242 7.94 1.46 8.68
C ILE A 242 7.86 0.17 7.85
N ILE A 243 6.65 -0.37 7.65
CA ILE A 243 6.44 -1.62 6.88
C ILE A 243 7.10 -1.56 5.50
N ASN A 244 6.94 -0.44 4.78
CA ASN A 244 7.50 -0.25 3.44
C ASN A 244 9.03 -0.41 3.36
N PHE A 245 9.75 -0.10 4.44
CA PHE A 245 11.21 -0.09 4.45
C PHE A 245 11.82 -1.24 5.27
N GLN A 246 11.01 -2.07 5.92
CA GLN A 246 11.53 -3.19 6.71
C GLN A 246 12.28 -4.22 5.87
N HIS A 247 11.78 -4.57 4.68
CA HIS A 247 12.45 -5.53 3.81
C HIS A 247 13.79 -4.95 3.30
N LEU A 248 13.77 -3.73 2.76
CA LEU A 248 14.98 -3.02 2.34
C LEU A 248 16.02 -2.95 3.46
N TRP A 249 15.61 -2.57 4.66
CA TRP A 249 16.51 -2.48 5.81
C TRP A 249 17.16 -3.83 6.15
N ARG A 250 16.40 -4.93 6.08
CA ARG A 250 16.93 -6.28 6.30
C ARG A 250 17.96 -6.65 5.21
N LEU A 251 17.73 -6.28 3.95
CA LEU A 251 18.69 -6.47 2.85
C LEU A 251 19.97 -5.65 3.07
N VAL A 252 19.85 -4.37 3.45
CA VAL A 252 20.99 -3.50 3.77
C VAL A 252 21.84 -4.12 4.88
N GLN A 253 21.20 -4.58 5.97
CA GLN A 253 21.90 -5.24 7.07
C GLN A 253 22.64 -6.50 6.62
N ASP A 254 22.01 -7.33 5.79
CA ASP A 254 22.60 -8.58 5.32
C ASP A 254 23.76 -8.30 4.34
N ALA A 255 23.60 -7.33 3.43
CA ALA A 255 24.67 -6.86 2.54
C ALA A 255 25.86 -6.28 3.34
N TRP A 256 25.58 -5.46 4.36
CA TRP A 256 26.62 -4.87 5.20
C TRP A 256 27.42 -5.94 5.96
N ARG A 257 26.74 -6.97 6.50
CA ARG A 257 27.35 -8.02 7.32
C ARG A 257 28.04 -9.13 6.54
N ALA A 258 27.73 -9.30 5.25
CA ALA A 258 28.35 -10.34 4.43
C ALA A 258 29.86 -10.14 4.31
N ASN A 259 30.63 -11.21 4.46
CA ASN A 259 32.09 -11.15 4.30
C ASN A 259 32.50 -11.06 2.82
N ASN A 260 31.74 -11.70 1.93
CA ASN A 260 32.02 -11.71 0.50
C ASN A 260 31.44 -10.46 -0.18
N TYR A 261 32.28 -9.68 -0.86
CA TYR A 261 31.85 -8.49 -1.63
C TYR A 261 30.82 -8.81 -2.71
N TRP A 262 30.92 -9.97 -3.36
CA TRP A 262 29.92 -10.38 -4.35
C TRP A 262 28.55 -10.61 -3.72
N ASP A 263 28.50 -11.20 -2.51
CA ASP A 263 27.25 -11.38 -1.76
C ASP A 263 26.60 -10.04 -1.38
N LYS A 264 27.42 -8.99 -1.14
CA LYS A 264 26.91 -7.63 -0.92
C LYS A 264 26.21 -7.06 -2.15
N LEU A 265 26.66 -7.41 -3.35
CA LEU A 265 26.14 -6.88 -4.62
C LEU A 265 25.01 -7.74 -5.19
N ARG A 266 25.09 -9.08 -5.13
CA ARG A 266 24.05 -9.92 -5.74
C ARG A 266 22.79 -10.00 -4.91
N ILE A 267 22.85 -9.81 -3.57
CA ILE A 267 21.70 -9.99 -2.66
C ILE A 267 20.43 -9.27 -3.14
N TRP A 268 20.56 -8.08 -3.73
CA TRP A 268 19.45 -7.27 -4.24
C TRP A 268 18.68 -7.96 -5.37
N PHE A 269 19.36 -8.77 -6.17
CA PHE A 269 18.83 -9.45 -7.36
C PHE A 269 18.64 -10.96 -7.15
N MET A 270 19.03 -11.49 -5.99
CA MET A 270 18.83 -12.89 -5.65
C MET A 270 17.36 -13.18 -5.31
N PRO A 271 16.95 -14.47 -5.36
CA PRO A 271 15.59 -14.86 -5.05
C PRO A 271 15.08 -14.36 -3.70
N THR A 272 13.81 -14.04 -3.60
CA THR A 272 13.18 -13.60 -2.35
C THR A 272 13.48 -14.58 -1.21
N GLY A 273 14.04 -14.07 -0.12
CA GLY A 273 14.42 -14.87 1.03
C GLY A 273 15.85 -15.43 1.00
N TRP A 274 16.56 -15.36 -0.13
CA TRP A 274 17.98 -15.68 -0.21
C TRP A 274 18.79 -14.74 0.70
N ARG A 275 19.78 -15.31 1.41
CA ARG A 275 20.71 -14.58 2.28
C ARG A 275 22.13 -15.15 2.12
N PRO A 276 23.18 -14.35 2.27
CA PRO A 276 24.56 -14.85 2.35
C PRO A 276 24.70 -15.88 3.47
N ALA A 277 25.36 -17.01 3.20
CA ALA A 277 25.38 -18.16 4.11
C ALA A 277 26.03 -17.85 5.47
N ASP A 278 27.09 -17.05 5.46
CA ASP A 278 27.78 -16.58 6.66
C ASP A 278 26.87 -15.69 7.52
N VAL A 279 26.11 -14.79 6.89
CA VAL A 279 25.14 -13.92 7.56
C VAL A 279 23.97 -14.74 8.08
N ALA A 280 23.43 -15.68 7.30
CA ALA A 280 22.31 -16.51 7.71
C ALA A 280 22.65 -17.35 8.95
N ARG A 281 23.89 -17.86 9.02
CA ARG A 281 24.41 -18.63 10.18
C ARG A 281 24.67 -17.74 11.40
N LYS A 282 25.31 -16.58 11.23
CA LYS A 282 25.72 -15.70 12.35
C LYS A 282 24.59 -14.81 12.86
N TYR A 283 23.64 -14.46 11.99
CA TYR A 283 22.52 -13.56 12.27
C TYR A 283 21.22 -14.20 11.74
N PRO A 284 20.74 -15.29 12.37
CA PRO A 284 19.48 -15.93 11.98
C PRO A 284 18.31 -14.94 12.13
N ARG A 285 17.28 -15.12 11.30
CA ARG A 285 16.03 -14.36 11.36
C ARG A 285 14.89 -15.34 11.50
N GLU A 286 14.05 -15.13 12.50
CA GLU A 286 12.86 -15.94 12.70
C GLU A 286 11.88 -15.73 11.55
N ILE A 287 11.24 -16.83 11.14
CA ILE A 287 10.19 -16.87 10.14
C ILE A 287 9.06 -17.75 10.67
N ILE A 288 7.83 -17.49 10.23
CA ILE A 288 6.70 -18.37 10.52
C ILE A 288 6.97 -19.74 9.89
N GLN A 289 6.91 -20.79 10.72
CA GLN A 289 7.01 -22.20 10.30
C GLN A 289 5.64 -22.87 10.33
N ASP A 290 4.85 -22.60 11.38
CA ASP A 290 3.47 -23.04 11.50
C ASP A 290 2.53 -21.88 11.20
N VAL A 291 1.94 -21.90 10.01
CA VAL A 291 1.04 -20.85 9.52
C VAL A 291 -0.31 -20.83 10.24
N TYR A 292 -0.67 -21.89 10.97
CA TYR A 292 -1.96 -21.99 11.67
C TYR A 292 -1.87 -21.58 13.15
N HIS A 293 -0.68 -21.66 13.74
CA HIS A 293 -0.46 -21.35 15.17
C HIS A 293 0.46 -20.15 15.42
N PHE A 294 0.75 -19.33 14.41
CA PHE A 294 1.52 -18.10 14.63
C PHE A 294 0.68 -17.02 15.33
N GLU A 295 1.33 -16.25 16.19
CA GLU A 295 0.70 -15.14 16.86
C GLU A 295 0.57 -13.94 15.92
N ARG A 296 -0.68 -13.55 15.62
CA ARG A 296 -0.99 -12.35 14.86
C ARG A 296 -0.67 -11.08 15.64
N TYR A 297 -0.13 -10.08 14.96
CA TYR A 297 0.22 -8.80 15.58
C TYR A 297 -1.00 -8.10 16.16
N LYS A 298 -0.92 -7.79 17.45
CA LYS A 298 -1.94 -7.05 18.19
C LYS A 298 -1.26 -6.09 19.12
N THR A 299 -1.85 -4.91 19.27
CA THR A 299 -1.44 -3.96 20.29
C THR A 299 -2.50 -3.93 21.39
N ALA A 300 -2.07 -3.72 22.63
CA ALA A 300 -2.99 -3.59 23.75
C ALA A 300 -3.73 -2.25 23.66
N ALA A 301 -4.71 -2.15 22.76
CA ALA A 301 -5.44 -0.95 22.43
C ALA A 301 -6.82 -0.91 23.11
N SER A 302 -7.07 0.13 23.89
CA SER A 302 -8.39 0.44 24.42
C SER A 302 -9.36 0.82 23.30
N ASN A 303 -10.67 0.76 23.57
CA ASN A 303 -11.68 1.20 22.59
C ASN A 303 -11.54 2.69 22.25
N SER A 304 -11.11 3.51 23.21
CA SER A 304 -10.80 4.93 23.00
C SER A 304 -9.61 5.12 22.06
N LEU A 305 -8.53 4.33 22.20
CA LEU A 305 -7.40 4.40 21.26
C LEU A 305 -7.81 3.99 19.84
N LYS A 306 -8.64 2.96 19.71
CA LYS A 306 -9.19 2.54 18.40
C LYS A 306 -10.03 3.65 17.77
N ALA A 307 -10.92 4.27 18.55
CA ALA A 307 -11.72 5.41 18.09
C ALA A 307 -10.84 6.61 17.69
N TYR A 308 -9.79 6.90 18.46
CA TYR A 308 -8.82 7.93 18.14
C TYR A 308 -8.07 7.64 16.83
N ALA A 309 -7.63 6.40 16.60
CA ALA A 309 -6.96 6.02 15.37
C ALA A 309 -7.87 6.21 14.13
N VAL A 310 -9.15 5.82 14.25
CA VAL A 310 -10.15 6.07 13.20
C VAL A 310 -10.36 7.58 12.98
N PHE A 311 -10.48 8.37 14.04
CA PHE A 311 -10.59 9.83 13.95
C PHE A 311 -9.40 10.45 13.21
N GLN A 312 -8.17 10.07 13.57
CA GLN A 312 -6.94 10.56 12.92
C GLN A 312 -6.91 10.20 11.42
N MET A 313 -7.26 8.96 11.09
CA MET A 313 -7.30 8.50 9.70
C MET A 313 -8.38 9.23 8.88
N LEU A 314 -9.57 9.45 9.44
CA LEU A 314 -10.66 10.17 8.77
C LEU A 314 -10.28 11.65 8.55
N PHE A 315 -9.70 12.31 9.55
CA PHE A 315 -9.27 13.70 9.41
C PHE A 315 -8.13 13.83 8.39
N THR A 316 -7.19 12.88 8.38
CA THR A 316 -6.12 12.77 7.36
C THR A 316 -6.72 12.63 5.96
N LEU A 317 -7.74 11.77 5.79
CA LEU A 317 -8.46 11.63 4.54
C LEU A 317 -9.12 12.96 4.10
N LEU A 318 -9.78 13.67 5.01
CA LEU A 318 -10.40 14.98 4.71
C LEU A 318 -9.36 16.02 4.28
N LEU A 319 -8.22 16.09 4.97
CA LEU A 319 -7.10 16.97 4.57
C LEU A 319 -6.59 16.63 3.16
N LEU A 320 -6.50 15.34 2.81
CA LEU A 320 -6.06 14.94 1.47
C LEU A 320 -7.08 15.25 0.38
N LEU A 321 -8.37 15.02 0.63
CA LEU A 321 -9.42 15.41 -0.31
C LEU A 321 -9.42 16.93 -0.54
N PHE A 322 -9.20 17.72 0.52
CA PHE A 322 -9.01 19.16 0.40
C PHE A 322 -7.76 19.52 -0.44
N MET A 323 -6.63 18.85 -0.20
CA MET A 323 -5.39 19.06 -0.95
C MET A 323 -5.58 18.74 -2.43
N PHE A 324 -6.30 17.66 -2.77
CA PHE A 324 -6.58 17.30 -4.16
C PHE A 324 -7.57 18.25 -4.83
N TYR A 325 -8.59 18.70 -4.11
CA TYR A 325 -9.55 19.68 -4.63
C TYR A 325 -8.88 21.02 -4.97
N ASN A 326 -7.91 21.45 -4.15
CA ASN A 326 -7.17 22.70 -4.34
C ASN A 326 -5.78 22.50 -4.95
N TYR A 327 -5.54 21.36 -5.61
CA TYR A 327 -4.19 20.93 -5.97
C TYR A 327 -3.40 22.01 -6.75
N SER A 328 -4.03 22.59 -7.77
CA SER A 328 -3.42 23.62 -8.62
C SER A 328 -3.31 24.98 -7.92
N ALA A 329 -4.22 25.30 -7.01
CA ALA A 329 -4.23 26.57 -6.29
C ALA A 329 -3.15 26.65 -5.20
N ILE A 330 -2.84 25.52 -4.54
CA ILE A 330 -1.85 25.45 -3.47
C ILE A 330 -0.41 25.67 -3.99
N GLY A 331 -0.15 25.31 -5.25
CA GLY A 331 1.19 25.37 -5.84
C GLY A 331 2.15 24.29 -5.32
N PHE A 332 3.25 24.05 -6.03
CA PHE A 332 4.15 22.93 -5.75
C PHE A 332 4.76 22.98 -4.34
N ASP A 333 5.32 24.12 -3.94
CA ASP A 333 5.95 24.27 -2.61
C ASP A 333 4.93 24.09 -1.48
N GLY A 334 3.71 24.62 -1.68
CA GLY A 334 2.60 24.44 -0.75
C GLY A 334 2.18 22.98 -0.64
N LEU A 335 2.07 22.27 -1.77
CA LEU A 335 1.72 20.86 -1.82
C LEU A 335 2.77 19.99 -1.11
N MET A 336 4.06 20.31 -1.29
CA MET A 336 5.15 19.63 -0.59
C MET A 336 5.04 19.81 0.92
N LEU A 337 4.78 21.04 1.39
CA LEU A 337 4.61 21.31 2.82
C LEU A 337 3.36 20.64 3.38
N PHE A 338 2.22 20.75 2.68
CA PHE A 338 0.96 20.11 3.06
C PHE A 338 1.14 18.59 3.17
N GLY A 339 1.69 17.98 2.12
CA GLY A 339 1.97 16.55 2.07
C GLY A 339 2.88 16.09 3.20
N ALA A 340 3.91 16.89 3.55
CA ALA A 340 4.78 16.61 4.69
C ALA A 340 4.01 16.60 6.02
N PHE A 341 3.12 17.58 6.27
CA PHE A 341 2.29 17.60 7.48
C PHE A 341 1.36 16.38 7.58
N VAL A 342 0.77 15.96 6.47
CA VAL A 342 -0.10 14.77 6.44
C VAL A 342 0.73 13.50 6.63
N PHE A 343 1.86 13.37 5.93
CA PHE A 343 2.74 12.20 5.99
C PHE A 343 3.31 11.99 7.40
N VAL A 344 3.80 13.05 8.04
CA VAL A 344 4.27 13.01 9.44
C VAL A 344 3.13 12.66 10.39
N GLY A 345 1.91 13.12 10.09
CA GLY A 345 0.71 12.72 10.85
C GLY A 345 0.43 11.23 10.78
N ILE A 346 0.45 10.67 9.57
CA ILE A 346 0.29 9.23 9.38
C ILE A 346 1.36 8.46 10.15
N TYR A 347 2.62 8.92 10.09
CA TYR A 347 3.70 8.33 10.87
C TYR A 347 3.44 8.40 12.39
N GLY A 348 2.99 9.54 12.90
CA GLY A 348 2.79 9.76 14.33
C GLY A 348 1.63 8.95 14.92
N TYR A 349 0.42 9.06 14.37
CA TYR A 349 -0.72 8.31 14.94
C TYR A 349 -0.58 6.80 14.76
N THR A 350 0.04 6.32 13.68
CA THR A 350 0.29 4.87 13.52
C THR A 350 1.40 4.37 14.44
N THR A 351 2.38 5.21 14.78
CA THR A 351 3.32 4.92 15.88
C THR A 351 2.60 4.84 17.23
N LEU A 352 1.58 5.67 17.46
CA LEU A 352 0.76 5.60 18.67
C LEU A 352 -0.11 4.34 18.70
N MET A 353 -0.61 3.87 17.55
CA MET A 353 -1.31 2.58 17.45
C MET A 353 -0.42 1.42 17.91
N ASP A 354 0.90 1.54 17.73
CA ASP A 354 1.94 0.64 18.25
C ASP A 354 2.35 0.89 19.70
N ARG A 355 1.72 1.86 20.39
CA ARG A 355 2.12 2.35 21.73
C ARG A 355 3.55 2.89 21.78
N GLY A 356 4.10 3.34 20.64
CA GLY A 356 5.43 3.93 20.57
C GLY A 356 5.47 5.29 21.26
N LYS A 357 6.32 5.44 22.29
CA LYS A 357 6.46 6.70 23.05
C LYS A 357 6.94 7.88 22.21
N SER A 358 7.62 7.61 21.09
CA SER A 358 8.05 8.64 20.14
C SER A 358 6.88 9.38 19.49
N ALA A 359 5.68 8.79 19.45
CA ALA A 359 4.47 9.45 18.92
C ALA A 359 4.19 10.79 19.60
N VAL A 360 4.47 10.91 20.89
CA VAL A 360 4.33 12.17 21.64
C VAL A 360 5.17 13.27 21.00
N TRP A 361 6.44 13.02 20.74
CA TRP A 361 7.33 14.02 20.14
C TRP A 361 6.93 14.34 18.71
N ILE A 362 6.55 13.33 17.93
CA ILE A 362 6.14 13.49 16.53
C ILE A 362 4.90 14.37 16.43
N GLU A 363 3.82 14.02 17.15
CA GLU A 363 2.57 14.80 17.13
C GLU A 363 2.73 16.17 17.79
N THR A 364 3.60 16.30 18.81
CA THR A 364 3.89 17.62 19.40
C THR A 364 4.59 18.54 18.41
N LEU A 365 5.67 18.09 17.77
CA LEU A 365 6.41 18.90 16.80
C LEU A 365 5.54 19.24 15.58
N ARG A 366 4.81 18.25 15.05
CA ARG A 366 3.87 18.43 13.94
C ARG A 366 2.74 19.39 14.34
N GLY A 367 2.11 19.20 15.49
CA GLY A 367 0.98 20.01 15.93
C GLY A 367 1.37 21.46 16.20
N VAL A 368 2.50 21.70 16.89
CA VAL A 368 3.04 23.04 17.09
C VAL A 368 3.41 23.68 15.75
N GLY A 369 4.08 22.95 14.86
CA GLY A 369 4.41 23.43 13.52
C GLY A 369 3.17 23.81 12.69
N GLY A 370 2.10 23.02 12.78
CA GLY A 370 0.86 23.26 12.06
C GLY A 370 0.10 24.47 12.59
N VAL A 371 0.00 24.63 13.91
CA VAL A 371 -0.59 25.82 14.53
C VAL A 371 0.24 27.07 14.23
N ALA A 372 1.58 26.96 14.30
CA ALA A 372 2.48 28.07 13.95
C ALA A 372 2.33 28.47 12.48
N LEU A 373 2.19 27.51 11.56
CA LEU A 373 1.93 27.79 10.15
C LEU A 373 0.65 28.61 10.01
N ILE A 374 -0.47 28.14 10.57
CA ILE A 374 -1.77 28.83 10.51
C ILE A 374 -1.69 30.21 11.15
N TRP A 375 -0.95 30.36 12.25
CA TRP A 375 -0.75 31.66 12.89
C TRP A 375 -0.02 32.66 11.98
N VAL A 376 1.01 32.21 11.27
CA VAL A 376 1.82 33.06 10.40
C VAL A 376 1.10 33.40 9.09
N THR A 377 0.42 32.43 8.48
CA THR A 377 -0.28 32.61 7.19
C THR A 377 -1.69 33.16 7.34
N GLY A 378 -2.28 33.04 8.54
CA GLY A 378 -3.70 33.32 8.80
C GLY A 378 -4.64 32.25 8.24
N ASP A 379 -4.12 31.20 7.59
CA ASP A 379 -4.90 30.24 6.83
C ASP A 379 -4.19 28.89 6.60
N TRP A 380 -4.96 27.84 6.35
CA TRP A 380 -4.49 26.51 6.00
C TRP A 380 -4.63 26.30 4.50
N PHE A 381 -3.67 26.82 3.73
CA PHE A 381 -3.56 26.58 2.28
C PHE A 381 -4.84 26.93 1.47
N GLY A 382 -5.50 28.04 1.76
CA GLY A 382 -6.73 28.47 1.08
C GLY A 382 -8.02 27.97 1.74
N LEU A 383 -7.95 27.23 2.85
CA LEU A 383 -9.12 26.57 3.43
C LEU A 383 -10.21 27.53 3.87
N ASN A 384 -9.85 28.72 4.38
CA ASN A 384 -10.83 29.71 4.83
C ASN A 384 -11.73 30.24 3.70
N GLU A 385 -11.32 30.16 2.43
CA GLU A 385 -12.14 30.54 1.28
C GLU A 385 -13.29 29.54 1.04
N LEU A 386 -13.04 28.26 1.29
CA LEU A 386 -14.01 27.17 1.12
C LEU A 386 -14.89 26.99 2.36
N LEU A 387 -14.30 27.10 3.55
CA LEU A 387 -14.98 26.91 4.82
C LEU A 387 -14.58 28.04 5.77
N PRO A 388 -15.46 29.01 6.03
CA PRO A 388 -15.22 30.02 7.04
C PRO A 388 -14.85 29.35 8.37
N TRP A 389 -13.76 29.79 9.00
CA TRP A 389 -13.18 29.17 10.22
C TRP A 389 -12.54 27.79 10.03
N GLY A 390 -12.35 27.32 8.80
CA GLY A 390 -11.73 26.02 8.53
C GLY A 390 -10.32 25.90 9.10
N SER A 391 -9.52 26.96 9.01
CA SER A 391 -8.16 26.98 9.58
C SER A 391 -8.16 26.92 11.10
N PHE A 392 -9.18 27.48 11.75
CA PHE A 392 -9.37 27.31 13.19
C PHE A 392 -9.69 25.85 13.55
N MET A 393 -10.51 25.15 12.74
CA MET A 393 -10.78 23.73 12.93
C MET A 393 -9.52 22.86 12.77
N VAL A 394 -8.67 23.18 11.79
CA VAL A 394 -7.38 22.49 11.61
C VAL A 394 -6.43 22.74 12.78
N ALA A 395 -6.39 23.97 13.31
CA ALA A 395 -5.62 24.28 14.53
C ALA A 395 -6.13 23.48 15.75
N LEU A 396 -7.45 23.38 15.94
CA LEU A 396 -8.04 22.54 16.98
C LEU A 396 -7.69 21.06 16.80
N TYR A 397 -7.68 20.57 15.57
CA TYR A 397 -7.24 19.21 15.26
C TYR A 397 -5.78 18.99 15.67
N PHE A 398 -4.87 19.92 15.35
CA PHE A 398 -3.48 19.82 15.80
C PHE A 398 -3.39 19.80 17.33
N ILE A 399 -4.12 20.65 18.04
CA ILE A 399 -4.15 20.61 19.52
C ILE A 399 -4.67 19.24 20.02
N ALA A 400 -5.74 18.72 19.42
CA ALA A 400 -6.29 17.41 19.75
C ALA A 400 -5.29 16.26 19.47
N THR A 401 -4.46 16.37 18.43
CA THR A 401 -3.40 15.38 18.14
C THR A 401 -2.36 15.34 19.25
N ILE A 402 -1.90 16.51 19.74
CA ILE A 402 -0.94 16.64 20.83
C ILE A 402 -1.51 16.04 22.12
N LEU A 403 -2.74 16.44 22.50
CA LEU A 403 -3.40 15.95 23.70
C LEU A 403 -3.65 14.45 23.63
N GLY A 404 -4.11 13.95 22.48
CA GLY A 404 -4.32 12.53 22.24
C GLY A 404 -3.03 11.72 22.36
N ALA A 405 -1.93 12.17 21.76
CA ALA A 405 -0.65 11.50 21.84
C ALA A 405 -0.16 11.37 23.29
N HIS A 406 -0.27 12.43 24.10
CA HIS A 406 0.09 12.39 25.52
C HIS A 406 -0.84 11.48 26.33
N TYR A 407 -2.15 11.62 26.15
CA TYR A 407 -3.15 10.84 26.87
C TYR A 407 -2.98 9.34 26.60
N PHE A 408 -2.91 8.93 25.34
CA PHE A 408 -2.82 7.51 24.99
C PHE A 408 -1.44 6.89 25.26
N THR A 409 -0.40 7.71 25.43
CA THR A 409 0.94 7.22 25.80
C THR A 409 1.09 7.05 27.31
N TYR A 410 0.58 8.00 28.10
CA TYR A 410 0.88 8.06 29.55
C TYR A 410 -0.29 7.77 30.47
N ILE A 411 -1.54 7.96 30.01
CA ILE A 411 -2.74 7.88 30.85
C ILE A 411 -3.58 6.64 30.51
N ASP A 412 -3.83 6.39 29.23
CA ASP A 412 -4.61 5.24 28.77
C ASP A 412 -3.86 3.94 29.08
N LYS A 413 -4.26 3.27 30.16
CA LYS A 413 -3.67 2.00 30.56
C LYS A 413 -4.07 0.91 29.57
N PRO A 414 -3.11 0.09 29.07
CA PRO A 414 -3.45 -1.04 28.22
C PRO A 414 -4.41 -1.99 28.96
N LEU A 415 -5.39 -2.53 28.23
CA LEU A 415 -6.28 -3.56 28.76
C LEU A 415 -5.40 -4.73 29.25
N LYS A 416 -5.45 -5.01 30.57
CA LYS A 416 -4.61 -6.01 31.25
C LYS A 416 -4.81 -7.47 30.77
N HIS A 417 -5.68 -7.72 29.79
CA HIS A 417 -6.05 -9.06 29.35
C HIS A 417 -5.25 -9.64 28.17
N LEU A 418 -4.11 -9.04 27.78
CA LEU A 418 -3.25 -9.60 26.71
C LEU A 418 -1.78 -9.76 27.11
N THR A 419 -1.49 -9.77 28.40
CA THR A 419 -0.21 -10.27 28.92
C THR A 419 -0.43 -11.68 29.47
N LEU A 420 -0.39 -12.67 28.58
CA LEU A 420 -0.10 -14.05 28.97
C LEU A 420 1.27 -14.42 28.40
N SER A 421 2.18 -14.65 29.35
CA SER A 421 3.54 -15.24 29.28
C SER A 421 4.57 -14.62 28.34
N GLN A 422 5.56 -13.97 28.97
CA GLN A 422 6.96 -13.99 28.54
C GLN A 422 7.50 -15.40 28.40
#